data_AF-A0A9E1GSL4-F1
#
_entry.id   AF-A0A9E1GSL4-F1
#
_cell.length_a   1.000
_cell.length_b   1.000
_cell.length_c   1.000
_cell.angle_alpha   90.00
_cell.angle_beta   90.00
_cell.angle_gamma   90.00
#
_symmetry.space_group_name_H-M   'P 1'
#
loop_
_entity.id
_entity.type
_entity.pdbx_description
1 polymer ?
#
loop_
_entity_poly.entity_id
_entity_poly.type
_entity_poly.pdbx_seq_one_letter_code
_entity_poly.pdbx_strand_id
1 'polypeptide(L)'
;MSDLYTEVMVAKKPTVKDQLIKFVLILFTVLFALAGLVLMPILLVAAVILGVVDYVFIPRLSVEFEYLYVNGELDVDRIFSKSRRKRAASYDLSSMEIMAPWNSHRLDSYKNNRGLKKVDYSSGIEGEGHKPYGFVISNKNQLELVIFEPNEVMLKDIRSKMPRKVFYD
;
A
#
# COMPACT_ATOMS: atom_id res chain seq x y z
N MET A 1 -28.27 -4.38 -16.53
CA MET A 1 -27.88 -4.26 -15.11
C MET A 1 -26.56 -3.55 -15.10
N SER A 2 -26.43 -2.47 -14.33
CA SER A 2 -25.19 -1.70 -14.21
C SER A 2 -24.17 -2.52 -13.44
N ASP A 3 -23.05 -2.86 -14.07
CA ASP A 3 -21.91 -3.44 -13.36
C ASP A 3 -21.48 -2.46 -12.26
N LEU A 4 -21.47 -2.92 -11.01
CA LEU A 4 -21.04 -2.10 -9.88
C LEU A 4 -19.53 -1.91 -9.98
N TYR A 5 -19.15 -0.75 -10.50
CA TYR A 5 -17.77 -0.31 -10.70
C TYR A 5 -17.44 0.77 -9.66
N THR A 6 -16.43 0.50 -8.84
CA THR A 6 -15.89 1.52 -7.93
C THR A 6 -14.36 1.50 -7.96
N GLU A 7 -13.76 2.67 -8.18
CA GLU A 7 -12.32 2.90 -8.13
C GLU A 7 -11.97 3.78 -6.92
N VAL A 8 -10.93 3.42 -6.17
CA VAL A 8 -10.44 4.18 -5.03
C VAL A 8 -8.91 4.22 -5.05
N MET A 9 -8.35 5.42 -4.96
CA MET A 9 -6.90 5.61 -4.84
C MET A 9 -6.53 6.00 -3.41
N VAL A 10 -5.54 5.32 -2.84
CA VAL A 10 -5.07 5.50 -1.46
C VAL A 10 -3.56 5.66 -1.46
N ALA A 11 -3.08 6.85 -1.08
CA ALA A 11 -1.65 7.10 -0.96
C ALA A 11 -1.07 6.37 0.26
N LYS A 12 0.00 5.60 0.05
CA LYS A 12 0.72 4.96 1.15
C LYS A 12 1.57 5.98 1.89
N LYS A 13 1.45 6.03 3.22
CA LYS A 13 2.37 6.78 4.08
C LYS A 13 3.79 6.22 3.89
N PRO A 14 4.78 7.06 3.60
CA PRO A 14 6.16 6.62 3.52
C PRO A 14 6.58 6.00 4.86
N THR A 15 7.16 4.81 4.82
CA THR A 15 7.57 4.12 6.04
C THR A 15 8.79 4.79 6.65
N VAL A 16 9.08 4.54 7.93
CA VAL A 16 10.31 5.01 8.58
C VAL A 16 11.56 4.55 7.82
N LYS A 17 11.52 3.35 7.21
CA LYS A 17 12.59 2.85 6.35
C LYS A 17 12.75 3.69 5.08
N ASP A 18 11.64 4.05 4.42
CA ASP A 18 11.68 4.88 3.21
C ASP A 18 12.22 6.28 3.52
N GLN A 19 11.82 6.85 4.66
CA GLN A 19 12.34 8.14 5.14
C GLN A 19 13.82 8.06 5.49
N LEU A 20 14.26 6.99 6.17
CA LEU A 20 15.66 6.78 6.50
C LEU A 20 16.52 6.63 5.25
N ILE A 21 16.08 5.83 4.26
CA ILE A 21 16.79 5.66 2.99
C ILE A 21 16.92 7.01 2.28
N LYS A 22 15.83 7.78 2.19
CA LYS A 22 15.85 9.13 1.60
C LYS A 22 16.84 10.05 2.32
N PHE A 23 16.84 10.03 3.66
CA PHE A 23 17.73 10.85 4.46
C PHE A 23 19.20 10.48 4.24
N VAL A 24 19.53 9.18 4.28
CA VAL A 24 20.90 8.67 4.09
C VAL A 24 21.42 9.03 2.71
N LEU A 25 20.60 8.86 1.67
CA LEU A 25 20.95 9.23 0.30
C LEU A 25 21.33 10.71 0.17
N ILE A 26 20.44 11.60 0.63
CA ILE A 26 20.66 13.05 0.59
C ILE A 26 21.90 13.43 1.42
N LEU A 27 22.08 12.83 2.60
CA LEU A 27 23.23 13.08 3.47
C LEU A 27 24.54 12.76 2.77
N PHE A 28 24.65 11.60 2.12
CA PHE A 28 25.84 11.24 1.35
C PHE A 28 26.09 12.20 0.19
N THR A 29 25.06 12.57 -0.56
CA THR A 29 25.18 13.53 -1.66
C THR A 29 25.75 14.88 -1.17
N VAL A 30 25.28 15.40 -0.04
CA VAL A 30 25.77 16.64 0.56
C VAL A 30 27.21 16.50 1.07
N LEU A 31 27.54 15.39 1.73
CA LEU A 31 28.90 15.14 2.23
C LEU A 31 29.93 15.12 1.10
N PHE A 32 29.64 14.42 -0.01
CA PHE A 32 30.51 14.38 -1.18
C PHE A 32 30.63 15.75 -1.86
N ALA A 33 29.55 16.54 -1.91
CA ALA A 33 29.60 17.88 -2.46
C ALA A 33 30.51 18.80 -1.63
N LEU A 34 30.37 18.79 -0.30
CA LEU A 34 31.19 19.60 0.60
C LEU A 34 32.66 19.15 0.58
N ALA A 35 32.92 17.85 0.61
CA ALA A 35 34.27 17.31 0.49
C ALA A 35 34.90 17.65 -0.87
N GLY A 36 34.10 17.70 -1.94
CA GLY A 36 34.56 18.10 -3.26
C GLY A 36 34.96 19.57 -3.36
N LEU A 37 34.29 20.45 -2.61
CA LEU A 37 34.63 21.87 -2.54
C LEU A 37 35.89 22.15 -1.70
N VAL A 38 36.07 21.40 -0.60
CA VAL A 38 37.12 21.68 0.40
C VAL A 38 38.40 20.86 0.17
N LEU A 39 38.27 19.58 -0.21
CA LEU A 39 39.40 18.64 -0.28
C LEU A 39 39.87 18.42 -1.72
N MET A 40 39.00 17.88 -2.58
CA MET A 40 39.37 17.45 -3.93
C MET A 40 38.23 17.60 -4.94
N PRO A 41 38.37 18.41 -6.00
CA PRO A 41 37.30 18.67 -6.98
C PRO A 41 36.70 17.43 -7.64
N ILE A 42 37.44 16.32 -7.75
CA ILE A 42 36.93 15.08 -8.34
C ILE A 42 35.76 14.46 -7.55
N LEU A 43 35.64 14.75 -6.26
CA LEU A 43 34.49 14.30 -5.45
C LEU A 43 33.18 15.02 -5.85
N LEU A 44 33.26 16.18 -6.52
CA LEU A 44 32.06 16.85 -7.07
C LEU A 44 31.44 16.02 -8.19
N VAL A 45 32.25 15.29 -8.97
CA VAL A 45 31.73 14.36 -9.99
C VAL A 45 30.94 13.24 -9.31
N ALA A 46 31.44 12.70 -8.21
CA ALA A 46 30.72 11.70 -7.41
C ALA A 46 29.41 12.27 -6.82
N ALA A 47 29.43 13.51 -6.32
CA ALA A 47 28.23 14.18 -5.81
C ALA A 47 27.17 14.38 -6.90
N VAL A 48 27.56 14.75 -8.12
CA VAL A 48 26.65 14.87 -9.26
C VAL A 48 26.02 13.52 -9.61
N ILE A 49 26.81 12.44 -9.65
CA ILE A 49 26.29 11.09 -9.91
C ILE A 49 25.27 10.69 -8.84
N LEU A 50 25.60 10.91 -7.56
CA LEU A 50 24.68 10.64 -6.45
C LEU A 50 23.40 11.48 -6.54
N GLY A 51 23.50 12.76 -6.93
CA GLY A 51 22.33 13.61 -7.17
C GLY A 51 21.40 13.08 -8.27
N VAL A 52 21.96 12.50 -9.34
CA VAL A 52 21.17 11.84 -10.38
C VAL A 52 20.50 10.56 -9.84
N VAL A 53 21.21 9.78 -9.04
CA VAL A 53 20.65 8.59 -8.36
C VAL A 53 19.47 9.01 -7.47
N ASP A 54 19.64 10.04 -6.64
CA ASP A 54 18.61 10.56 -5.75
C ASP A 54 17.37 10.99 -6.54
N TYR A 55 17.57 11.74 -7.64
CA TYR A 55 16.48 12.20 -8.51
C TYR A 55 15.65 11.04 -9.07
N VAL A 56 16.28 9.91 -9.42
CA VAL A 56 15.59 8.75 -9.98
C VAL A 56 14.99 7.84 -8.92
N PHE A 57 15.64 7.69 -7.77
CA PHE A 57 15.26 6.73 -6.73
C PHE A 57 14.27 7.28 -5.71
N ILE A 58 14.41 8.53 -5.27
CA ILE A 58 13.55 9.11 -4.23
C ILE A 58 12.07 9.09 -4.64
N PRO A 59 11.66 9.45 -5.88
CA PRO A 59 10.26 9.40 -6.27
C PRO A 59 9.67 7.99 -6.24
N ARG A 60 10.50 6.95 -6.43
CA ARG A 60 10.05 5.54 -6.42
C ARG A 60 9.62 5.06 -5.03
N LEU A 61 9.95 5.81 -3.99
CA LEU A 61 9.51 5.57 -2.61
C LEU A 61 8.04 6.00 -2.40
N SER A 62 7.48 6.82 -3.30
CA SER A 62 6.07 7.18 -3.29
C SER A 62 5.25 6.08 -3.95
N VAL A 63 4.45 5.39 -3.15
CA VAL A 63 3.54 4.32 -3.60
C VAL A 63 2.11 4.73 -3.31
N GLU A 64 1.25 4.61 -4.29
CA GLU A 64 -0.20 4.75 -4.16
C GLU A 64 -0.83 3.40 -4.48
N PHE A 65 -1.87 3.03 -3.76
CA PHE A 65 -2.68 1.86 -4.03
C PHE A 65 -3.95 2.27 -4.76
N GLU A 66 -4.32 1.51 -5.76
CA GLU A 66 -5.58 1.70 -6.48
C GLU A 66 -6.37 0.41 -6.35
N TYR A 67 -7.61 0.54 -5.87
CA TYR A 67 -8.55 -0.56 -5.73
C TYR A 67 -9.60 -0.42 -6.81
N LEU A 68 -9.76 -1.48 -7.59
CA LEU A 68 -10.82 -1.61 -8.58
C LEU A 68 -11.73 -2.75 -8.14
N TYR A 69 -12.99 -2.42 -7.83
CA TYR A 69 -14.00 -3.43 -7.53
C TYR A 69 -14.98 -3.55 -8.69
N VAL A 70 -15.15 -4.77 -9.20
CA VAL A 70 -16.11 -5.10 -10.26
C VAL A 70 -16.77 -6.42 -9.94
N ASN A 71 -18.08 -6.41 -9.66
CA ASN A 71 -18.89 -7.62 -9.53
C ASN A 71 -18.27 -8.74 -8.66
N GLY A 72 -17.72 -8.40 -7.50
CA GLY A 72 -17.16 -9.40 -6.57
C GLY A 72 -15.67 -9.66 -6.74
N GLU A 73 -15.05 -9.20 -7.82
CA GLU A 73 -13.61 -9.20 -7.98
C GLU A 73 -13.04 -7.87 -7.46
N LEU A 74 -11.98 -7.96 -6.67
CA LEU A 74 -11.20 -6.83 -6.15
C LEU A 74 -9.78 -6.92 -6.70
N ASP A 75 -9.47 -5.93 -7.51
CA ASP A 75 -8.21 -5.73 -8.18
C ASP A 75 -7.41 -4.66 -7.44
N VAL A 76 -6.16 -4.99 -7.06
CA VAL A 76 -5.28 -4.07 -6.31
C VAL A 76 -4.04 -3.75 -7.14
N ASP A 77 -3.86 -2.48 -7.49
CA ASP A 77 -2.71 -1.96 -8.19
C ASP A 77 -1.81 -1.12 -7.28
N ARG A 78 -0.50 -1.17 -7.56
CA ARG A 78 0.50 -0.27 -6.99
C ARG A 78 0.93 0.72 -8.07
N ILE A 79 0.73 2.00 -7.81
CA ILE A 79 1.21 3.08 -8.65
C ILE A 79 2.47 3.66 -8.00
N PHE A 80 3.61 3.50 -8.66
CA PHE A 80 4.87 4.11 -8.25
C PHE A 80 5.01 5.48 -8.90
N SER A 81 5.33 6.50 -8.10
CA SER A 81 5.63 7.85 -8.59
C SER A 81 4.57 8.41 -9.55
N LYS A 82 3.28 8.13 -9.28
CA LYS A 82 2.12 8.57 -10.08
C LYS A 82 2.16 8.23 -11.59
N SER A 83 2.99 7.28 -11.99
CA SER A 83 3.26 7.02 -13.41
C SER A 83 3.32 5.54 -13.74
N ARG A 84 3.96 4.73 -12.89
CA ARG A 84 4.15 3.31 -13.17
C ARG A 84 3.19 2.46 -12.35
N ARG A 85 2.13 1.98 -12.99
CA ARG A 85 1.18 1.02 -12.41
C ARG A 85 1.73 -0.42 -12.50
N LYS A 86 1.57 -1.20 -11.43
CA LYS A 86 1.85 -2.64 -11.37
C LYS A 86 0.75 -3.34 -10.59
N ARG A 87 0.16 -4.39 -11.17
CA ARG A 87 -0.80 -5.25 -10.45
C ARG A 87 -0.13 -5.91 -9.25
N ALA A 88 -0.70 -5.68 -8.07
CA ALA A 88 -0.21 -6.24 -6.82
C ALA A 88 -0.93 -7.55 -6.49
N ALA A 89 -2.24 -7.59 -6.66
CA ALA A 89 -3.07 -8.78 -6.48
C ALA A 89 -4.44 -8.61 -7.16
N SER A 90 -5.13 -9.73 -7.34
CA SER A 90 -6.53 -9.80 -7.76
C SER A 90 -7.21 -10.85 -6.89
N TYR A 91 -8.38 -10.54 -6.34
CA TYR A 91 -9.09 -11.34 -5.35
C TYR A 91 -10.54 -11.53 -5.74
N ASP A 92 -11.03 -12.76 -5.75
CA ASP A 92 -12.47 -13.04 -5.79
C ASP A 92 -13.04 -12.99 -4.36
N LEU A 93 -13.65 -11.84 -4.01
CA LEU A 93 -14.22 -11.61 -2.70
C LEU A 93 -15.41 -12.52 -2.40
N SER A 94 -15.97 -13.25 -3.38
CA SER A 94 -17.03 -14.23 -3.10
C SER A 94 -16.53 -15.36 -2.21
N SER A 95 -15.24 -15.69 -2.32
CA SER A 95 -14.54 -16.72 -1.57
C SER A 95 -13.98 -16.25 -0.22
N MET A 96 -14.10 -14.96 0.12
CA MET A 96 -13.60 -14.46 1.41
C MET A 96 -14.36 -15.09 2.59
N GLU A 97 -13.70 -15.23 3.74
CA GLU A 97 -14.31 -15.73 4.98
C GLU A 97 -15.02 -14.61 5.73
N ILE A 98 -14.33 -13.48 5.88
CA ILE A 98 -14.80 -12.33 6.65
C ILE A 98 -14.15 -11.05 6.13
N MET A 99 -14.88 -9.94 6.22
CA MET A 99 -14.41 -8.59 6.04
C MET A 99 -14.96 -7.71 7.18
N ALA A 100 -14.10 -6.99 7.88
CA ALA A 100 -14.49 -6.12 8.99
C ALA A 100 -13.50 -4.95 9.13
N PRO A 101 -13.86 -3.88 9.87
CA PRO A 101 -12.91 -2.82 10.21
C PRO A 101 -11.64 -3.40 10.84
N TRP A 102 -10.48 -2.81 10.55
CA TRP A 102 -9.19 -3.34 11.02
C TRP A 102 -9.13 -3.49 12.54
N ASN A 103 -9.80 -2.61 13.29
CA ASN A 103 -9.87 -2.65 14.75
C ASN A 103 -10.98 -3.56 15.32
N SER A 104 -11.76 -4.23 14.48
CA SER A 104 -12.83 -5.13 14.91
C SER A 104 -12.27 -6.37 15.60
N HIS A 105 -12.90 -6.75 16.71
CA HIS A 105 -12.56 -7.95 17.49
C HIS A 105 -12.70 -9.24 16.66
N ARG A 106 -13.51 -9.21 15.60
CA ARG A 106 -13.72 -10.32 14.67
C ARG A 106 -12.45 -10.74 13.92
N LEU A 107 -11.50 -9.83 13.77
CA LEU A 107 -10.23 -10.09 13.11
C LEU A 107 -9.14 -10.57 14.06
N ASP A 108 -9.35 -10.55 15.38
CA ASP A 108 -8.26 -10.79 16.35
C ASP A 108 -7.71 -12.22 16.30
N SER A 109 -8.56 -13.21 16.03
CA SER A 109 -8.13 -14.59 15.80
C SER A 109 -7.19 -14.70 14.59
N TYR A 110 -7.48 -13.97 13.51
CA TYR A 110 -6.69 -13.95 12.29
C TYR A 110 -5.42 -13.10 12.44
N LYS A 111 -5.48 -11.97 13.14
CA LYS A 111 -4.31 -11.12 13.46
C LYS A 111 -3.28 -11.88 14.28
N ASN A 112 -3.71 -12.74 15.20
CA ASN A 112 -2.80 -13.48 16.08
C ASN A 112 -2.30 -14.80 15.47
N ASN A 113 -2.84 -15.22 14.32
CA ASN A 113 -2.43 -16.44 13.64
C ASN A 113 -1.10 -16.24 12.89
N ARG A 114 -0.04 -16.94 13.33
CA ARG A 114 1.30 -16.87 12.72
C ARG A 114 1.42 -17.62 11.39
N GLY A 115 0.53 -18.57 11.11
CA GLY A 115 0.50 -19.32 9.85
C GLY A 115 -0.17 -18.56 8.70
N LEU A 116 -0.75 -17.40 9.01
CA LEU A 116 -1.56 -16.61 8.10
C LEU A 116 -0.71 -15.52 7.45
N LYS A 117 -0.74 -15.44 6.11
CA LYS A 117 0.04 -14.44 5.37
C LYS A 117 -0.66 -13.09 5.45
N LYS A 118 0.01 -12.11 6.04
CA LYS A 118 -0.53 -10.74 6.13
C LYS A 118 -0.04 -9.91 4.95
N VAL A 119 -0.96 -9.23 4.29
CA VAL A 119 -0.67 -8.35 3.16
C VAL A 119 -1.33 -7.01 3.41
N ASP A 120 -0.55 -5.94 3.42
CA ASP A 120 -1.03 -4.60 3.68
C ASP A 120 -0.99 -3.75 2.40
N TYR A 121 -2.17 -3.35 1.96
CA TYR A 121 -2.40 -2.42 0.86
C TYR A 121 -3.05 -1.11 1.32
N SER A 122 -3.07 -0.81 2.62
CA SER A 122 -3.64 0.42 3.18
C SER A 122 -2.66 1.61 3.13
N SER A 123 -3.14 2.79 3.53
CA SER A 123 -2.30 3.97 3.67
C SER A 123 -1.28 3.81 4.81
N GLY A 124 -1.54 2.94 5.79
CA GLY A 124 -0.79 2.87 7.03
C GLY A 124 -0.98 4.09 7.95
N ILE A 125 -2.05 4.87 7.74
CA ILE A 125 -2.47 5.99 8.59
C ILE A 125 -3.62 5.52 9.46
N GLU A 126 -3.47 5.66 10.78
CA GLU A 126 -4.57 5.51 11.73
C GLU A 126 -5.15 6.89 12.05
N GLY A 127 -6.46 7.06 11.86
CA GLY A 127 -7.14 8.35 12.06
C GLY A 127 -7.31 9.18 10.78
N GLU A 128 -7.84 10.40 10.90
CA GLU A 128 -8.05 11.36 9.79
C GLU A 128 -9.06 10.91 8.70
N GLY A 129 -10.06 10.08 9.07
CA GLY A 129 -11.09 9.62 8.13
C GLY A 129 -10.69 8.38 7.32
N HIS A 130 -9.44 7.91 7.45
CA HIS A 130 -9.01 6.60 6.96
C HIS A 130 -9.63 5.49 7.81
N LYS A 131 -10.34 4.57 7.16
CA LYS A 131 -10.99 3.43 7.78
C LYS A 131 -10.45 2.14 7.14
N PRO A 132 -9.29 1.64 7.58
CA PRO A 132 -8.78 0.39 7.05
C PRO A 132 -9.72 -0.76 7.40
N TYR A 133 -10.00 -1.61 6.42
CA TYR A 133 -10.71 -2.88 6.55
C TYR A 133 -9.73 -4.02 6.35
N GLY A 134 -9.93 -5.10 7.11
CA GLY A 134 -9.27 -6.38 6.88
C GLY A 134 -10.26 -7.36 6.28
N PHE A 135 -9.85 -8.08 5.24
CA PHE A 135 -10.57 -9.27 4.79
C PHE A 135 -9.66 -10.50 4.77
N VAL A 136 -10.25 -11.65 5.07
CA VAL A 136 -9.55 -12.95 5.09
C VAL A 136 -10.02 -13.77 3.91
N ILE A 137 -9.08 -14.29 3.13
CA ILE A 137 -9.36 -15.05 1.91
C ILE A 137 -8.33 -16.16 1.70
N SER A 138 -8.76 -17.29 1.17
CA SER A 138 -7.83 -18.34 0.71
C SER A 138 -7.34 -18.02 -0.69
N ASN A 139 -6.03 -17.76 -0.84
CA ASN A 139 -5.39 -17.46 -2.10
C ASN A 139 -4.29 -18.49 -2.36
N LYS A 140 -4.40 -19.26 -3.46
CA LYS A 140 -3.41 -20.31 -3.84
C LYS A 140 -3.10 -21.29 -2.69
N ASN A 141 -4.13 -21.78 -2.00
CA ASN A 141 -4.03 -22.68 -0.84
C ASN A 141 -3.34 -22.10 0.40
N GLN A 142 -3.19 -20.77 0.48
CA GLN A 142 -2.72 -20.07 1.66
C GLN A 142 -3.77 -19.08 2.13
N LEU A 143 -4.08 -19.09 3.43
CA LEU A 143 -4.96 -18.10 4.02
C LEU A 143 -4.23 -16.76 4.14
N GLU A 144 -4.80 -15.71 3.54
CA GLU A 144 -4.28 -14.35 3.55
C GLU A 144 -5.21 -13.42 4.34
N LEU A 145 -4.62 -12.50 5.12
CA LEU A 145 -5.31 -11.39 5.78
C LEU A 145 -4.84 -10.14 5.04
N VAL A 146 -5.75 -9.57 4.28
CA VAL A 146 -5.48 -8.43 3.40
C VAL A 146 -6.07 -7.18 4.02
N ILE A 147 -5.25 -6.15 4.17
CA ILE A 147 -5.64 -4.84 4.72
C ILE A 147 -5.76 -3.86 3.56
N PHE A 148 -6.87 -3.14 3.48
CA PHE A 148 -7.12 -2.14 2.44
C PHE A 148 -8.08 -1.06 2.95
N GLU A 149 -8.23 0.04 2.20
CA GLU A 149 -9.07 1.18 2.59
C GLU A 149 -10.19 1.43 1.57
N PRO A 150 -11.30 0.66 1.61
CA PRO A 150 -12.43 0.88 0.72
C PRO A 150 -13.12 2.21 1.03
N ASN A 151 -13.62 2.88 0.00
CA ASN A 151 -14.57 3.98 0.19
C ASN A 151 -15.97 3.43 0.57
N GLU A 152 -16.87 4.33 0.96
CA GLU A 152 -18.21 3.91 1.39
C GLU A 152 -19.03 3.23 0.30
N VAL A 153 -18.80 3.60 -0.97
CA VAL A 153 -19.51 3.03 -2.12
C VAL A 153 -19.07 1.57 -2.32
N MET A 154 -17.76 1.34 -2.46
CA MET A 154 -17.18 0.00 -2.59
C MET A 154 -17.59 -0.90 -1.43
N LEU A 155 -17.55 -0.37 -0.20
CA LEU A 155 -17.94 -1.14 0.97
C LEU A 155 -19.44 -1.52 0.94
N LYS A 156 -20.33 -0.61 0.53
CA LYS A 156 -21.76 -0.89 0.35
C LYS A 156 -21.98 -1.95 -0.73
N ASP A 157 -21.27 -1.86 -1.85
CA ASP A 157 -21.39 -2.79 -2.97
C ASP A 157 -20.96 -4.20 -2.56
N ILE A 158 -19.80 -4.32 -1.90
CA ILE A 158 -19.30 -5.58 -1.36
C ILE A 158 -20.29 -6.14 -0.33
N ARG A 159 -20.82 -5.32 0.59
CA ARG A 159 -21.82 -5.78 1.57
C ARG A 159 -23.10 -6.24 0.90
N SER A 160 -23.57 -5.55 -0.13
CA SER A 160 -24.78 -5.92 -0.86
C SER A 160 -24.63 -7.31 -1.50
N LYS A 161 -23.42 -7.64 -1.99
CA LYS A 161 -23.14 -8.94 -2.60
C LYS A 161 -22.79 -10.04 -1.58
N MET A 162 -22.13 -9.71 -0.47
CA MET A 162 -21.71 -10.64 0.58
C MET A 162 -22.21 -10.22 1.98
N PRO A 163 -23.54 -10.10 2.21
CA PRO A 163 -24.08 -9.45 3.42
C PRO A 163 -23.77 -10.16 4.73
N ARG A 164 -23.51 -11.47 4.68
CA ARG A 164 -23.18 -12.29 5.85
C ARG A 164 -21.70 -12.30 6.21
N LYS A 165 -20.85 -11.77 5.34
CA LYS A 165 -19.39 -11.82 5.47
C LYS A 165 -18.78 -10.45 5.78
N VAL A 166 -19.53 -9.37 5.57
CA VAL A 166 -19.07 -7.98 5.73
C VAL A 166 -19.70 -7.35 6.97
N PHE A 167 -18.87 -6.85 7.88
CA PHE A 167 -19.26 -6.22 9.13
C PHE A 167 -18.82 -4.74 9.18
N TYR A 168 -19.48 -3.92 9.99
CA TYR A 168 -19.22 -2.46 10.13
C TYR A 168 -18.80 -2.08 11.56
N ASP A 169 -18.59 -3.07 12.41
CA ASP A 169 -18.40 -2.94 13.85
C ASP A 169 -16.96 -2.59 14.26
#